data_AF-A0A947QU62-F1
#
_entry.id   AF-A0A947QU62-F1
#
_cell.length_a   1.000
_cell.length_b   1.000
_cell.length_c   1.000
_cell.angle_alpha   90.00
_cell.angle_beta   90.00
_cell.angle_gamma   90.00
#
_symmetry.space_group_name_H-M   'P 1'
#
loop_
_entity.id
_entity.type
_entity.pdbx_description
1 polymer ?
#
loop_
_entity_poly.entity_id
_entity_poly.type
_entity_poly.pdbx_seq_one_letter_code
_entity_poly.pdbx_strand_id
1 'polypeptide(L)'
;MSLIIRAQGKDSTHDVIKKFKKAVSMTDIVQDAKDGQYYSKPSKERATVKIQIKRLKRRSRSLKRMKNISPLVLQKIADRISK
;
A
#
# COMPACT_ATOMS: atom_id res chain seq x y z
N MET A 1 8.18 0.14 14.68
CA MET A 1 8.33 -1.08 13.86
C MET A 1 9.59 -0.96 13.02
N SER A 2 10.44 -1.99 13.00
CA SER A 2 11.67 -2.02 12.20
C SER A 2 11.51 -2.93 10.98
N LEU A 3 11.83 -2.43 9.78
CA LEU A 3 11.91 -3.24 8.56
C LEU A 3 13.37 -3.68 8.34
N ILE A 4 13.62 -4.98 8.43
CA ILE A 4 14.94 -5.57 8.18
C ILE A 4 14.90 -6.27 6.82
N ILE A 5 15.81 -5.89 5.93
CA ILE A 5 15.94 -6.50 4.61
C ILE A 5 17.35 -7.01 4.46
N ARG A 6 17.46 -8.33 4.33
CA ARG A 6 18.72 -9.02 4.14
C ARG A 6 19.01 -9.11 2.64
N ALA A 7 20.21 -8.71 2.24
CA ALA A 7 20.71 -8.94 0.89
C ALA A 7 21.04 -10.43 0.73
N GLN A 8 20.77 -10.99 -0.45
CA GLN A 8 21.26 -12.31 -0.84
C GLN A 8 22.55 -12.16 -1.66
N GLY A 9 23.39 -13.21 -1.70
CA GLY A 9 24.71 -13.16 -2.35
C GLY A 9 24.72 -12.85 -3.85
N LYS A 10 23.55 -12.86 -4.51
CA LYS A 10 23.37 -12.49 -5.93
C LYS A 10 22.64 -11.15 -6.14
N ASP A 11 22.20 -10.49 -5.07
CA ASP A 11 21.46 -9.24 -5.19
C ASP A 11 22.43 -8.08 -5.47
N SER A 12 22.10 -7.26 -6.47
CA SER A 12 22.76 -5.96 -6.62
C SER A 12 22.24 -4.98 -5.56
N THR A 13 23.00 -3.90 -5.31
CA THR A 13 22.56 -2.80 -4.43
C THR A 13 21.21 -2.23 -4.86
N HIS A 14 20.97 -2.15 -6.16
CA HIS A 14 19.70 -1.68 -6.71
C HIS A 14 18.53 -2.60 -6.37
N ASP A 15 18.75 -3.92 -6.40
CA ASP A 15 17.72 -4.92 -6.07
C ASP A 15 17.31 -4.83 -4.60
N VAL A 16 18.29 -4.64 -3.70
CA VAL A 16 18.04 -4.44 -2.27
C VAL A 16 17.20 -3.18 -2.03
N ILE A 17 17.55 -2.07 -2.68
CA ILE A 17 16.78 -0.81 -2.60
C ILE A 17 15.35 -1.00 -3.11
N LYS A 18 15.16 -1.75 -4.21
CA LYS A 18 13.84 -2.04 -4.77
C LYS A 18 13.01 -2.90 -3.81
N LYS A 19 13.61 -3.94 -3.21
CA LYS A 19 12.98 -4.75 -2.16
C LYS A 19 12.58 -3.88 -0.97
N PHE A 20 13.43 -2.94 -0.56
CA PHE A 20 13.12 -1.97 0.49
C PHE A 20 11.94 -1.08 0.18
N LYS A 21 11.93 -0.41 -0.98
CA LYS A 21 10.81 0.42 -1.41
C LYS A 21 9.49 -0.37 -1.45
N LYS A 22 9.56 -1.63 -1.88
CA LYS A 22 8.39 -2.52 -1.91
C LYS A 22 7.90 -2.87 -0.50
N ALA A 23 8.79 -3.20 0.43
CA ALA A 23 8.42 -3.49 1.81
C ALA A 23 7.80 -2.26 2.49
N VAL A 24 8.42 -1.08 2.36
CA VAL A 24 7.92 0.19 2.92
C VAL A 24 6.51 0.51 2.43
N SER A 25 6.23 0.31 1.14
CA SER A 25 4.90 0.55 0.55
C SER A 25 3.86 -0.54 0.85
N MET A 26 4.28 -1.71 1.34
CA MET A 26 3.36 -2.73 1.84
C MET A 26 2.92 -2.47 3.27
N THR A 27 3.81 -1.91 4.09
CA THR A 27 3.55 -1.63 5.50
C THR A 27 2.96 -0.25 5.75
N ASP A 28 2.95 0.65 4.75
CA ASP A 28 2.43 2.02 4.84
C ASP A 28 3.01 2.87 6.00
N ILE A 29 4.17 2.46 6.55
CA ILE A 29 4.82 3.04 7.74
C ILE A 29 5.08 4.55 7.66
N VAL A 30 5.35 5.06 6.46
CA VAL A 30 5.57 6.50 6.24
C VAL A 30 4.25 7.27 6.39
N GLN A 31 3.15 6.68 5.93
CA GLN A 31 1.83 7.28 6.05
C GLN A 31 1.37 7.25 7.50
N ASP A 32 1.54 6.11 8.18
CA ASP A 32 1.21 5.97 9.61
C ASP A 32 1.97 6.98 10.48
N ALA A 33 3.27 7.16 10.22
CA ALA A 33 4.10 8.13 10.94
C ALA A 33 3.63 9.59 10.71
N LYS A 34 3.18 9.92 9.49
CA LYS A 34 2.64 11.24 9.17
C LYS A 34 1.28 11.47 9.80
N ASP A 35 0.39 10.48 9.72
CA ASP A 35 -0.96 10.57 10.25
C ASP A 35 -0.96 10.64 11.79
N GLY A 36 0.02 9.99 12.44
CA GLY A 36 0.24 10.06 13.88
C GLY A 36 1.04 11.27 14.37
N GLN A 37 1.56 12.13 13.48
CA GLN A 37 2.38 13.29 13.87
C GLN A 37 1.58 14.33 14.66
N TYR A 38 0.30 14.47 14.36
CA TYR A 38 -0.60 15.44 14.99
C TYR A 38 -1.91 14.78 15.37
N TYR A 39 -2.57 15.32 16.40
CA TYR A 39 -3.92 14.89 16.73
C TYR A 39 -4.89 15.18 15.58
N SER A 40 -5.59 14.14 15.15
CA SER A 40 -6.70 14.25 14.20
C SER A 40 -8.00 13.90 14.92
N LYS A 41 -9.07 14.63 14.62
CA LYS A 41 -10.40 14.28 15.14
C LYS A 41 -10.83 12.94 14.52
N PRO A 42 -11.45 12.02 15.28
CA PRO A 42 -11.89 10.73 14.75
C PRO A 42 -12.83 10.83 13.54
N SER A 43 -13.59 11.92 13.42
CA SER A 43 -14.45 12.18 12.26
C SER A 43 -13.65 12.44 10.98
N LYS A 44 -12.51 13.14 11.07
CA LYS A 44 -11.60 13.37 9.93
C LYS A 44 -10.92 12.08 9.51
N GLU A 45 -10.49 11.25 10.45
CA GLU A 45 -9.92 9.93 10.18
C GLU A 45 -10.91 9.01 9.45
N ARG A 46 -12.18 8.96 9.91
CA ARG A 46 -13.23 8.21 9.19
C ARG A 46 -13.45 8.74 7.78
N ALA A 47 -13.38 10.06 7.58
CA ALA A 47 -13.52 10.66 6.26
C ALA A 47 -12.37 10.30 5.32
N THR A 48 -11.11 10.32 5.79
CA THR A 48 -9.94 9.93 4.98
C THR A 48 -10.01 8.46 4.59
N VAL A 49 -10.35 7.56 5.52
CA VAL A 49 -10.55 6.13 5.25
C VAL A 49 -11.64 5.91 4.20
N LYS A 50 -12.79 6.60 4.33
CA LYS A 50 -13.89 6.51 3.35
C LYS A 50 -13.44 6.96 1.94
N ILE A 51 -12.65 8.01 1.85
CA ILE A 51 -12.09 8.51 0.58
C ILE A 51 -11.12 7.48 -0.02
N GLN A 52 -10.24 6.89 0.80
CA GLN A 52 -9.29 5.86 0.36
C GLN A 52 -10.02 4.62 -0.19
N ILE A 53 -11.02 4.10 0.54
CA ILE A 53 -11.84 2.97 0.10
C ILE A 53 -12.56 3.30 -1.22
N LYS A 54 -13.15 4.49 -1.33
CA LYS A 54 -13.81 4.94 -2.58
C LYS A 54 -12.84 4.96 -3.76
N ARG A 55 -11.62 5.46 -3.55
CA ARG A 55 -10.55 5.48 -4.56
C ARG A 55 -10.14 4.06 -4.98
N LEU A 56 -9.96 3.15 -4.02
CA LEU A 56 -9.60 1.75 -4.30
C LEU A 56 -10.72 1.02 -5.05
N LYS A 57 -11.98 1.22 -4.67
CA LYS A 57 -13.14 0.66 -5.40
C LYS A 57 -13.21 1.15 -6.84
N ARG A 58 -13.00 2.45 -7.08
CA ARG A 58 -12.93 3.01 -8.45
C ARG A 58 -11.79 2.38 -9.26
N ARG A 59 -10.60 2.27 -8.66
CA ARG A 59 -9.43 1.64 -9.30
C ARG A 59 -9.68 0.17 -9.62
N SER A 60 -10.24 -0.59 -8.69
CA SER A 60 -10.60 -2.01 -8.90
C SER A 60 -11.54 -2.18 -10.09
N ARG A 61 -12.60 -1.36 -10.18
CA ARG A 61 -13.54 -1.38 -11.31
C ARG A 61 -12.87 -1.03 -12.64
N SER A 62 -12.01 -0.01 -12.65
CA SER A 62 -11.27 0.38 -13.85
C SER A 62 -10.33 -0.73 -14.32
N LEU A 63 -9.60 -1.35 -13.39
CA LEU A 63 -8.71 -2.47 -13.68
C LEU A 63 -9.48 -3.69 -14.20
N LYS A 64 -10.62 -4.07 -13.61
CA LYS A 64 -11.43 -5.18 -14.13
C LYS A 64 -11.87 -5.03 -15.60
N ARG A 65 -11.86 -3.81 -16.14
CA ARG A 65 -12.20 -3.55 -17.55
C ARG A 65 -11.04 -3.67 -18.52
N MET A 66 -9.77 -3.74 -18.07
CA MET A 66 -8.63 -3.88 -18.97
C MET A 66 -8.29 -5.35 -19.19
N LYS A 67 -7.93 -5.72 -20.42
CA LYS A 67 -7.73 -7.11 -20.85
C LYS A 67 -6.46 -7.77 -20.28
N ASN A 68 -5.44 -6.99 -19.92
CA ASN A 68 -4.10 -7.49 -19.56
C ASN A 68 -3.73 -7.14 -18.11
N ILE A 69 -4.53 -7.55 -17.14
CA ILE A 69 -4.23 -7.31 -15.72
C ILE A 69 -4.02 -8.61 -14.99
N SER A 70 -2.94 -8.63 -14.21
CA SER A 70 -2.65 -9.74 -13.31
C SER A 70 -3.76 -9.90 -12.25
N PRO A 71 -4.32 -11.11 -12.08
CA PRO A 71 -5.30 -11.41 -11.04
C PRO A 71 -4.80 -11.05 -9.64
N LEU A 72 -3.49 -11.20 -9.39
CA LEU A 72 -2.85 -10.86 -8.12
C LEU A 72 -3.02 -9.38 -7.75
N VAL A 73 -3.02 -8.48 -8.74
CA VAL A 73 -3.21 -7.04 -8.49
C VAL A 73 -4.65 -6.75 -8.06
N LEU A 74 -5.62 -7.44 -8.64
CA LEU A 74 -7.03 -7.32 -8.26
C LEU A 74 -7.28 -7.86 -6.86
N GLN A 75 -6.68 -9.00 -6.52
CA GLN A 75 -6.76 -9.60 -5.18
C GLN A 75 -6.20 -8.66 -4.12
N LYS A 76 -4.99 -8.11 -4.33
CA LYS A 76 -4.39 -7.14 -3.39
C LYS A 76 -5.26 -5.90 -3.16
N ILE A 77 -5.94 -5.42 -4.20
CA ILE A 77 -6.85 -4.28 -4.07
C ILE A 77 -8.12 -4.70 -3.32
N ALA A 78 -8.63 -5.91 -3.53
CA ALA A 78 -9.77 -6.45 -2.81
C ALA A 78 -9.45 -6.60 -1.31
N ASP A 79 -8.29 -7.16 -0.97
CA ASP A 79 -7.82 -7.32 0.41
C ASP A 79 -7.74 -5.96 1.13
N ARG A 80 -7.24 -4.91 0.45
CA ARG A 80 -7.19 -3.54 0.99
C ARG A 80 -8.55 -2.85 1.13
N ILE A 81 -9.58 -3.31 0.40
CA ILE A 81 -10.95 -2.78 0.54
C ILE A 81 -11.71 -3.47 1.67
N SER A 82 -11.37 -4.73 1.94
CA SER A 82 -12.01 -5.56 2.98
C SER A 82 -11.44 -5.32 4.37
N LYS A 83 -10.26 -4.71 4.47
CA LYS A 83 -9.62 -4.29 5.71
C LYS A 83 -10.27 -3.03 6.27
#